data_AF-A0A7J4QUK6-F1
#
_entry.id   AF-A0A7J4QUK6-F1
#
_cell.length_a   1.000
_cell.length_b   1.000
_cell.length_c   1.000
_cell.angle_alpha   90.00
_cell.angle_beta   90.00
_cell.angle_gamma   90.00
#
_symmetry.space_group_name_H-M   'P 1'
#
loop_
_entity.id
_entity.type
_entity.pdbx_description
1 polymer ?
#
loop_
_entity_poly.entity_id
_entity_poly.type
_entity_poly.pdbx_seq_one_letter_code
_entity_poly.pdbx_strand_id
1 'polypeptide(L)'
;VAISLIKHSIAIANNDFSTGLEIIESMSNIGSVDDSIIIHLQTKEVIAKYLFGTKTLDEVTNFVDANCQQIDNQLMAESLKLRLVEVLFADNLELAKTRFNQLTKPDKFTRSNTSIRYSARWWLAHSNIFSSSSKSSLRESLMKFREAGCGNIAAELESKFHTQV
;
A
#
# COMPACT_ATOMS: atom_id res chain seq x y z
N VAL A 1 -14.61 -8.81 11.87
CA VAL A 1 -13.36 -8.18 11.39
C VAL A 1 -13.23 -8.24 9.87
N ALA A 2 -13.08 -9.40 9.22
CA ALA A 2 -12.83 -9.47 7.77
C ALA A 2 -13.83 -8.70 6.88
N ILE A 3 -15.14 -8.85 7.13
CA ILE A 3 -16.18 -8.09 6.41
C ILE A 3 -16.02 -6.58 6.65
N SER A 4 -15.72 -6.17 7.88
CA SER A 4 -15.51 -4.75 8.22
C SER A 4 -14.32 -4.16 7.48
N LEU A 5 -13.21 -4.92 7.34
CA LEU A 5 -12.03 -4.49 6.56
C LEU A 5 -12.35 -4.29 5.06
N ILE A 6 -13.20 -5.16 4.51
CA ILE A 6 -13.66 -5.05 3.11
C ILE A 6 -14.56 -3.83 2.96
N LYS A 7 -15.57 -3.66 3.83
CA LYS A 7 -16.47 -2.51 3.82
C LYS A 7 -15.72 -1.19 3.98
N HIS A 8 -14.74 -1.14 4.88
CA HIS A 8 -13.84 0.00 5.04
C HIS A 8 -13.13 0.32 3.74
N SER A 9 -12.49 -0.68 3.12
CA SER A 9 -11.75 -0.47 1.87
C SER A 9 -12.66 0.02 0.72
N ILE A 10 -13.92 -0.42 0.68
CA ILE A 10 -14.93 0.06 -0.28
C ILE A 10 -15.30 1.52 0.01
N ALA A 11 -15.54 1.87 1.28
CA ALA A 11 -15.87 3.24 1.68
C ALA A 11 -14.76 4.22 1.28
N ILE A 12 -13.50 3.87 1.54
CA ILE A 12 -12.34 4.70 1.14
C ILE A 12 -12.21 4.83 -0.38
N ALA A 13 -12.47 3.75 -1.13
CA ALA A 13 -12.45 3.81 -2.60
C ALA A 13 -13.53 4.75 -3.16
N ASN A 14 -14.66 4.89 -2.45
CA ASN A 14 -15.77 5.78 -2.80
C ASN A 14 -15.64 7.19 -2.21
N ASN A 15 -14.51 7.53 -1.58
CA ASN A 15 -14.30 8.80 -0.88
C ASN A 15 -15.30 9.05 0.28
N ASP A 16 -15.91 7.99 0.81
CA ASP A 16 -16.83 8.04 1.93
C ASP A 16 -16.08 7.81 3.25
N PHE A 17 -15.41 8.87 3.71
CA PHE A 17 -14.65 8.84 4.96
C PHE A 17 -15.53 8.82 6.21
N SER A 18 -16.80 9.22 6.11
CA SER A 18 -17.73 9.13 7.24
C SER A 18 -18.03 7.68 7.55
N THR A 19 -18.44 6.90 6.54
CA THR A 19 -18.67 5.46 6.67
C THR A 19 -17.37 4.73 7.06
N GLY A 20 -16.22 5.15 6.53
CA GLY A 20 -14.92 4.61 6.93
C GLY A 20 -14.67 4.75 8.43
N LEU A 21 -14.88 5.95 8.98
CA LEU A 21 -14.71 6.24 10.40
C LEU A 21 -15.69 5.45 11.28
N GLU A 22 -16.98 5.41 10.92
CA GLU A 22 -18.00 4.66 11.65
C GLU A 22 -17.64 3.17 11.78
N ILE A 23 -17.06 2.58 10.72
CA ILE A 23 -16.59 1.19 10.75
C ILE A 23 -15.42 1.02 11.73
N ILE A 24 -14.46 1.96 11.73
CA ILE A 24 -13.30 1.94 12.64
C ILE A 24 -13.77 2.07 14.10
N GLU A 25 -14.67 3.00 14.39
CA GLU A 25 -15.25 3.20 15.73
C GLU A 25 -16.00 1.95 16.19
N SER A 26 -16.83 1.38 15.31
CA SER A 26 -17.53 0.13 15.59
C SER A 26 -16.56 -1.02 15.90
N MET A 27 -15.47 -1.14 15.15
CA MET A 27 -14.45 -2.16 15.39
C MET A 27 -13.72 -1.95 16.72
N SER A 28 -13.43 -0.70 17.07
CA SER A 28 -12.74 -0.34 18.32
C SER A 28 -13.60 -0.65 19.55
N ASN A 29 -14.92 -0.39 19.46
CA ASN A 29 -15.86 -0.64 20.55
C ASN A 29 -16.10 -2.13 20.87
N ILE A 30 -15.75 -3.05 19.96
CA ILE A 30 -15.92 -4.50 20.16
C ILE A 30 -14.80 -5.09 21.05
N GLY A 31 -13.75 -4.30 21.37
CA GLY A 31 -12.74 -4.60 22.41
C GLY A 31 -11.82 -5.80 22.18
N SER A 32 -12.02 -6.55 21.08
CA SER A 32 -11.25 -7.75 20.72
C SER A 32 -10.46 -7.58 19.41
N VAL A 33 -10.48 -6.37 18.83
CA VAL A 33 -9.72 -6.05 17.62
C VAL A 33 -8.34 -5.55 18.03
N ASP A 34 -7.31 -6.12 17.43
CA ASP A 34 -5.92 -5.68 17.56
C ASP A 34 -5.77 -4.20 17.15
N ASP A 35 -5.21 -3.38 18.04
CA ASP A 35 -4.96 -1.95 17.82
C ASP A 35 -4.13 -1.69 16.55
N SER A 36 -3.22 -2.60 16.19
CA SER A 36 -2.45 -2.50 14.94
C SER A 36 -3.35 -2.49 13.71
N ILE A 37 -4.48 -3.21 13.74
CA ILE A 37 -5.46 -3.21 12.66
C ILE A 37 -6.17 -1.85 12.59
N ILE A 38 -6.58 -1.30 13.74
CA ILE A 38 -7.24 0.01 13.82
C ILE A 38 -6.33 1.10 13.27
N ILE A 39 -5.08 1.15 13.75
CA ILE A 39 -4.05 2.08 13.30
C ILE A 39 -3.79 1.92 11.80
N HIS A 40 -3.75 0.69 11.29
CA HIS A 40 -3.57 0.42 9.87
C HIS A 40 -4.70 0.99 9.01
N LEU A 41 -5.96 0.83 9.43
CA LEU A 41 -7.12 1.37 8.71
C LEU A 41 -7.10 2.89 8.70
N GLN A 42 -6.88 3.53 9.85
CA GLN A 42 -6.77 4.98 9.96
C GLN A 42 -5.66 5.54 9.07
N THR A 43 -4.51 4.86 9.03
CA THR A 43 -3.38 5.27 8.17
C THR A 43 -3.74 5.18 6.69
N LYS A 44 -4.46 4.14 6.27
CA LYS A 44 -4.97 4.05 4.89
C LYS A 44 -5.91 5.19 4.54
N GLU A 45 -6.77 5.61 5.47
CA GLU A 45 -7.64 6.77 5.24
C GLU A 45 -6.86 8.05 5.04
N VAL A 46 -5.84 8.30 5.87
CA VAL A 46 -5.02 9.52 5.75
C VAL A 46 -4.26 9.56 4.43
N ILE A 47 -3.73 8.42 3.97
CA ILE A 47 -3.11 8.33 2.63
C ILE A 47 -4.15 8.59 1.52
N ALA A 48 -5.37 8.08 1.65
CA ALA A 48 -6.44 8.37 0.68
C ALA A 48 -6.84 9.84 0.70
N LYS A 49 -7.00 10.45 1.89
CA LYS A 49 -7.28 11.87 2.06
C LYS A 49 -6.23 12.76 1.40
N TYR A 50 -4.96 12.36 1.44
CA TYR A 50 -3.88 13.02 0.68
C TYR A 50 -4.09 12.92 -0.84
N LEU A 51 -4.39 11.72 -1.37
CA LEU A 51 -4.72 11.53 -2.79
C LEU A 51 -5.87 12.41 -3.29
N PHE A 52 -6.84 12.70 -2.42
CA PHE A 52 -7.98 13.57 -2.74
C PHE A 52 -7.74 15.06 -2.39
N GLY A 53 -6.52 15.44 -2.03
CA GLY A 53 -6.14 16.83 -1.75
C GLY A 53 -6.66 17.41 -0.44
N THR A 54 -7.17 16.57 0.47
CA THR A 54 -7.70 17.00 1.78
C THR A 54 -6.66 16.95 2.91
N LYS A 55 -5.47 16.40 2.63
CA LYS A 55 -4.31 16.38 3.52
C LYS A 55 -3.08 16.84 2.76
N THR A 56 -2.21 17.57 3.45
CA THR A 56 -0.91 17.99 2.92
C THR A 56 0.11 16.85 2.96
N LEU A 57 1.21 17.02 2.22
CA LEU A 57 2.31 16.05 2.20
C LEU A 57 2.93 15.86 3.60
N ASP A 58 3.14 16.94 4.34
CA ASP A 58 3.72 16.89 5.68
C ASP A 58 2.79 16.18 6.66
N GLU A 59 1.47 16.42 6.58
CA GLU A 59 0.50 15.71 7.41
C GLU A 59 0.50 14.21 7.14
N VAL A 60 0.45 13.78 5.88
CA VAL A 60 0.40 12.34 5.55
C VAL A 60 1.72 11.63 5.90
N THR A 61 2.87 12.27 5.65
CA THR A 61 4.18 11.65 5.92
C THR A 61 4.40 11.48 7.42
N ASN A 62 4.16 12.52 8.22
CA ASN A 62 4.28 12.44 9.67
C ASN A 62 3.31 11.41 10.28
N PHE A 63 2.08 11.35 9.78
CA PHE A 63 1.08 10.40 10.27
C PHE A 63 1.46 8.95 9.94
N VAL A 64 1.93 8.67 8.72
CA VAL A 64 2.39 7.34 8.31
C VAL A 64 3.60 6.91 9.13
N ASP A 65 4.57 7.81 9.34
CA ASP A 65 5.79 7.51 10.11
C ASP A 65 5.48 7.19 11.57
N ALA A 66 4.64 8.00 12.23
CA ALA A 66 4.24 7.80 13.62
C ALA A 66 3.46 6.49 13.80
N ASN A 67 2.52 6.19 12.91
CA ASN A 67 1.67 5.01 13.02
C ASN A 67 2.42 3.71 12.68
N CYS A 68 3.33 3.74 11.71
CA CYS A 68 4.12 2.56 11.38
C CYS A 68 5.07 2.12 12.50
N GLN A 69 5.40 3.02 13.45
CA GLN A 69 6.17 2.66 14.65
C GLN A 69 5.33 1.92 15.69
N GLN A 70 4.00 2.05 15.64
CA GLN A 70 3.05 1.44 16.58
C GLN A 70 2.46 0.12 16.08
N ILE A 71 2.68 -0.23 14.82
CA ILE A 71 2.19 -1.48 14.22
C ILE A 71 3.20 -2.59 14.47
N ASP A 72 2.82 -3.60 15.25
CA ASP A 72 3.68 -4.73 15.60
C ASP A 72 4.00 -5.61 14.38
N ASN A 73 3.05 -5.73 13.44
CA ASN A 73 3.23 -6.52 12.23
C ASN A 73 4.06 -5.74 11.20
N GLN A 74 5.35 -6.05 11.10
CA GLN A 74 6.28 -5.39 10.18
C GLN A 74 5.78 -5.37 8.71
N LEU A 75 5.21 -6.47 8.21
CA LEU A 75 4.72 -6.53 6.83
C LEU A 75 3.54 -5.57 6.61
N MET A 76 2.69 -5.39 7.63
CA MET A 76 1.58 -4.44 7.60
C MET A 76 2.08 -2.99 7.58
N ALA A 77 3.08 -2.66 8.41
CA ALA A 77 3.71 -1.34 8.42
C ALA A 77 4.41 -1.03 7.09
N GLU A 78 5.22 -1.96 6.57
CA GLU A 78 5.92 -1.80 5.30
C GLU A 78 4.95 -1.69 4.11
N SER A 79 3.81 -2.37 4.18
CA SER A 79 2.74 -2.22 3.17
C SER A 79 2.10 -0.82 3.15
N LEU A 80 2.05 -0.12 4.29
CA LEU A 80 1.59 1.28 4.39
C LEU A 80 2.65 2.24 3.87
N LYS A 81 3.92 2.06 4.26
CA LYS A 81 5.03 2.85 3.73
C LYS A 81 5.13 2.73 2.21
N LEU A 82 4.99 1.52 1.67
CA LEU A 82 4.95 1.29 0.23
C LEU A 82 3.71 1.94 -0.41
N ARG A 83 2.56 1.95 0.27
CA ARG A 83 1.37 2.67 -0.23
C ARG A 83 1.62 4.18 -0.31
N LEU A 84 2.33 4.75 0.67
CA LEU A 84 2.74 6.15 0.61
C LEU A 84 3.67 6.40 -0.59
N VAL A 85 4.67 5.55 -0.81
CA VAL A 85 5.56 5.65 -1.99
C VAL A 85 4.77 5.64 -3.30
N GLU A 86 3.79 4.75 -3.44
CA GLU A 86 2.96 4.64 -4.65
C GLU A 86 2.20 5.94 -4.95
N VAL A 87 1.64 6.60 -3.94
CA VAL A 87 0.89 7.85 -4.15
C VAL A 87 1.82 9.03 -4.43
N LEU A 88 3.06 9.00 -3.91
CA LEU A 88 4.05 10.04 -4.16
C LEU A 88 4.58 10.06 -5.60
N PHE A 89 4.36 9.01 -6.40
CA PHE A 89 4.83 9.01 -7.80
C PHE A 89 4.23 10.12 -8.66
N ALA A 90 2.99 10.55 -8.37
CA ALA A 90 2.33 11.63 -9.10
C ALA A 90 2.79 13.03 -8.63
N ASP A 91 3.13 13.16 -7.35
CA ASP A 91 3.29 14.49 -6.71
C ASP A 91 4.74 14.85 -6.39
N ASN A 92 5.55 13.88 -5.95
CA ASN A 92 6.92 14.10 -5.50
C ASN A 92 7.79 12.85 -5.71
N LEU A 93 8.27 12.68 -6.94
CA LEU A 93 9.08 11.53 -7.34
C LEU A 93 10.36 11.39 -6.51
N GLU A 94 11.05 12.48 -6.19
CA GLU A 94 12.31 12.41 -5.42
C GLU A 94 12.07 11.90 -4.01
N LEU A 95 11.02 12.38 -3.32
CA LEU A 95 10.64 11.82 -2.02
C LEU A 95 10.21 10.36 -2.13
N ALA A 96 9.48 9.98 -3.19
CA ALA A 96 9.09 8.59 -3.45
C ALA A 96 10.33 7.68 -3.54
N LYS A 97 11.39 8.12 -4.24
CA LYS A 97 12.67 7.40 -4.32
C LYS A 97 13.35 7.27 -2.97
N THR A 98 13.47 8.38 -2.23
CA THR A 98 14.10 8.38 -0.90
C THR A 98 13.38 7.42 0.04
N ARG A 99 12.05 7.46 0.08
CA ARG A 99 11.22 6.59 0.92
C ARG A 99 11.28 5.13 0.46
N PHE A 100 11.25 4.89 -0.86
CA PHE A 100 11.38 3.54 -1.41
C PHE A 100 12.68 2.85 -0.98
N ASN A 101 13.80 3.57 -0.98
CA ASN A 101 15.10 3.03 -0.57
C ASN A 101 15.16 2.64 0.92
N GLN A 102 14.22 3.11 1.74
CA GLN A 102 14.09 2.74 3.15
C GLN A 102 13.19 1.52 3.38
N LEU A 103 12.47 1.06 2.35
CA LEU A 103 11.57 -0.08 2.47
C LEU A 103 12.33 -1.38 2.69
N THR A 104 11.72 -2.27 3.46
CA THR A 104 12.20 -3.63 3.65
C THR A 104 12.10 -4.39 2.33
N LYS A 105 13.21 -4.99 1.89
CA LYS A 105 13.22 -5.80 0.67
C LYS A 105 12.32 -7.04 0.83
N PRO A 106 11.62 -7.48 -0.24
CA PRO A 106 10.64 -8.57 -0.13
C PRO A 106 11.19 -9.92 0.36
N ASP A 107 12.47 -10.20 0.13
CA ASP A 107 13.17 -11.43 0.54
C ASP A 107 13.28 -11.60 2.07
N LYS A 108 13.06 -10.52 2.83
CA LYS A 108 13.08 -10.54 4.30
C LYS A 108 11.79 -11.05 4.92
N PHE A 109 10.70 -11.18 4.16
CA PHE A 109 9.42 -11.62 4.70
C PHE A 109 9.19 -13.12 4.46
N THR A 110 8.62 -13.79 5.48
CA THR A 110 8.12 -15.15 5.34
C THR A 110 7.07 -15.22 4.24
N ARG A 111 7.13 -16.28 3.43
CA ARG A 111 6.22 -16.48 2.30
C ARG A 111 4.77 -16.62 2.78
N SER A 112 3.91 -15.75 2.27
CA SER A 112 2.46 -15.76 2.43
C SER A 112 1.84 -15.02 1.25
N ASN A 113 0.53 -15.16 1.01
CA ASN A 113 -0.14 -14.40 -0.05
C ASN A 113 0.02 -12.88 0.16
N THR A 114 0.01 -12.41 1.40
CA THR A 114 0.22 -10.99 1.73
C THR A 114 1.64 -10.53 1.37
N SER A 115 2.68 -11.31 1.70
CA SER A 115 4.06 -10.94 1.37
C SER A 115 4.35 -11.05 -0.13
N ILE A 116 3.70 -11.97 -0.86
CA ILE A 116 3.78 -12.03 -2.32
C ILE A 116 3.15 -10.77 -2.94
N ARG A 117 1.99 -10.31 -2.45
CA ARG A 117 1.37 -9.04 -2.91
C ARG A 117 2.23 -7.82 -2.59
N TYR A 118 2.85 -7.77 -1.41
CA TYR A 118 3.83 -6.75 -1.08
C TYR A 118 5.01 -6.78 -2.07
N SER A 119 5.58 -7.96 -2.33
CA SER A 119 6.67 -8.15 -3.29
C SER A 119 6.29 -7.66 -4.69
N ALA A 120 5.09 -7.98 -5.16
CA ALA A 120 4.58 -7.55 -6.46
C ALA A 120 4.54 -6.02 -6.57
N ARG A 121 3.98 -5.35 -5.55
CA ARG A 121 3.91 -3.89 -5.48
C ARG A 121 5.29 -3.25 -5.35
N TRP A 122 6.19 -3.84 -4.58
CA TRP A 122 7.55 -3.36 -4.39
C TRP A 122 8.31 -3.37 -5.72
N TRP A 123 8.22 -4.45 -6.50
CA TRP A 123 8.84 -4.54 -7.83
C TRP A 123 8.22 -3.58 -8.84
N LEU A 124 6.91 -3.31 -8.74
CA LEU A 124 6.25 -2.31 -9.58
C LEU A 124 6.80 -0.91 -9.28
N ALA A 125 6.89 -0.55 -8.00
CA ALA A 125 7.48 0.72 -7.56
C ALA A 125 8.95 0.81 -8.00
N HIS A 126 9.72 -0.27 -7.88
CA HIS A 126 11.09 -0.36 -8.36
C HIS A 126 11.18 -0.08 -9.88
N SER A 127 10.27 -0.63 -10.68
CA SER A 127 10.26 -0.41 -12.13
C SER A 127 10.02 1.04 -12.54
N ASN A 128 9.27 1.79 -11.72
CA ASN A 128 8.99 3.22 -11.95
C ASN A 128 10.17 4.11 -11.54
N ILE A 129 10.99 3.66 -10.58
CA ILE A 129 12.11 4.44 -10.03
C ILE A 129 13.39 4.22 -10.85
N PHE A 130 13.70 2.97 -11.19
CA PHE A 130 14.99 2.58 -11.77
C PHE A 130 14.83 2.19 -13.24
N SER A 131 15.05 3.16 -14.13
CA SER A 131 14.90 3.00 -15.59
C SER A 131 15.75 1.87 -16.17
N SER A 132 16.99 1.71 -15.70
CA SER A 132 17.93 0.67 -16.16
C SER A 132 17.42 -0.75 -15.93
N SER A 133 16.65 -0.97 -14.86
CA SER A 133 16.07 -2.26 -14.48
C SER A 133 14.56 -2.30 -14.64
N SER A 134 13.96 -1.34 -15.35
CA SER A 134 12.51 -1.16 -15.38
C SER A 134 11.79 -2.41 -15.93
N LYS A 135 12.25 -2.94 -17.07
CA LYS A 135 11.65 -4.12 -17.70
C LYS A 135 11.75 -5.39 -16.84
N SER A 136 12.92 -5.67 -16.26
CA SER A 136 13.10 -6.85 -15.40
C SER A 136 12.25 -6.74 -14.12
N SER A 137 12.20 -5.55 -13.53
CA SER A 137 11.39 -5.28 -12.34
C SER A 137 9.89 -5.41 -12.62
N LEU A 138 9.43 -4.92 -13.77
CA LEU A 138 8.03 -5.03 -14.18
C LEU A 138 7.64 -6.51 -14.42
N ARG A 139 8.54 -7.30 -15.01
CA ARG A 139 8.35 -8.75 -15.18
C ARG A 139 8.23 -9.47 -13.84
N GLU A 140 9.10 -9.16 -12.87
CA GLU A 140 9.02 -9.73 -11.52
C GLU A 140 7.69 -9.35 -10.84
N SER A 141 7.28 -8.08 -10.94
CA SER A 141 6.00 -7.62 -10.41
C SER A 141 4.82 -8.42 -10.99
N LEU A 142 4.78 -8.58 -12.32
CA LEU A 142 3.76 -9.36 -13.02
C LEU A 142 3.72 -10.81 -12.55
N MET A 143 4.89 -11.47 -12.44
CA MET A 143 4.97 -12.85 -11.97
C MET A 143 4.43 -12.98 -10.53
N LYS A 144 4.76 -12.02 -9.66
CA LYS A 144 4.30 -12.01 -8.27
C LYS A 144 2.80 -11.74 -8.15
N PHE A 145 2.22 -10.86 -8.97
CA PHE A 145 0.75 -10.68 -8.98
C PHE A 145 0.02 -11.95 -9.45
N ARG A 146 0.55 -12.67 -10.45
CA ARG A 146 0.00 -13.98 -10.86
C ARG A 146 0.08 -14.99 -9.72
N GLU A 147 1.24 -15.08 -9.07
CA GLU A 147 1.47 -15.96 -7.91
C GLU A 147 0.50 -15.68 -6.76
N ALA A 148 0.14 -14.41 -6.53
CA ALA A 148 -0.81 -13.99 -5.51
C ALA A 148 -2.31 -14.13 -5.90
N GLY A 149 -2.61 -14.64 -7.10
CA GLY A 149 -3.97 -14.78 -7.62
C GLY A 149 -4.62 -13.46 -8.09
N CYS A 150 -3.83 -12.43 -8.38
CA CYS A 150 -4.30 -11.12 -8.85
C CYS A 150 -4.33 -11.03 -10.39
N GLY A 151 -5.15 -11.87 -11.03
CA GLY A 151 -5.17 -12.04 -12.49
C GLY A 151 -5.45 -10.75 -13.28
N ASN A 152 -6.40 -9.92 -12.83
CA ASN A 152 -6.74 -8.67 -13.51
C ASN A 152 -5.55 -7.70 -13.55
N ILE A 153 -4.89 -7.47 -12.40
CA ILE A 153 -3.71 -6.60 -12.31
C ILE A 153 -2.57 -7.17 -13.16
N ALA A 154 -2.37 -8.49 -13.14
CA ALA A 154 -1.34 -9.12 -13.96
C ALA A 154 -1.58 -8.91 -15.47
N ALA A 155 -2.84 -9.00 -15.93
CA ALA A 155 -3.21 -8.73 -17.33
C ALA A 155 -3.00 -7.26 -17.71
N GLU A 156 -3.33 -6.32 -16.82
CA GLU A 156 -3.04 -4.89 -17.03
C GLU A 156 -1.53 -4.62 -17.15
N LEU A 157 -0.72 -5.22 -16.27
CA LEU A 157 0.73 -5.09 -16.34
C LEU A 157 1.32 -5.77 -17.56
N GLU A 158 0.74 -6.88 -18.03
CA GLU A 158 1.16 -7.56 -19.25
C GLU A 158 0.95 -6.67 -20.48
N SER A 159 -0.22 -6.02 -20.57
CA SER A 159 -0.51 -5.03 -21.61
C SER A 159 0.47 -3.84 -21.57
N LYS A 160 0.79 -3.33 -20.37
CA LYS A 160 1.82 -2.29 -20.19
C LYS A 160 3.21 -2.77 -20.59
N PHE A 161 3.55 -4.03 -20.29
CA PHE A 161 4.84 -4.60 -20.65
C PHE A 161 4.99 -4.67 -22.18
N HIS A 162 3.96 -5.11 -22.89
CA HIS A 162 3.99 -5.20 -24.36
C HIS A 162 4.03 -3.83 -25.07
N THR A 163 3.48 -2.79 -24.46
CA THR A 163 3.52 -1.43 -25.02
C THR A 163 4.84 -0.69 -24.77
N GLN A 164 5.67 -1.19 -23.84
CA GLN A 164 7.04 -0.71 -23.60
C GLN A 164 8.12 -1.47 -24.41
N VAL A 165 7.71 -2.43 -25.25
CA VAL A 165 8.59 -3.21 -26.14
C VAL A 165 8.78 -2.48 -27.46
#